data_AF-A0AAV3ENX5-F1
#
_entry.id   AF-A0AAV3ENX5-F1
#
_cell.length_a   1.000
_cell.length_b   1.000
_cell.length_c   1.000
_cell.angle_alpha   90.00
_cell.angle_beta   90.00
_cell.angle_gamma   90.00
#
_symmetry.space_group_name_H-M   'P 1'
#
loop_
_entity.id
_entity.type
_entity.pdbx_description
1 polymer ?
#
loop_
_entity_poly.entity_id
_entity_poly.type
_entity_poly.pdbx_seq_one_letter_code
_entity_poly.pdbx_strand_id
1 'polypeptide(L)'
;MYYKVIIAQSLKNAVYADIFHSIVTNSGCSAKVSNTTQINCIKTQVQVSSMNNTVQNIYEKDLTQISSAVSTTNSSLDKHSINISAYIQQPSKVESKAETFTEMLPLYLPILISAGTLIFVIYKHGQDLLENRARKEQEELENRIKKFLAPLKELREESKLLYEIFAVELKKEYFEEHKEHFRTIRFLCDHGKDKLTPADSAILDEIIAVSRANITLIEAEVGSVNSPALSNLLGKLCAHFRAMELASKQKLAGCSEKLEALVFPLEIDGAIENEIRYVNECLEELKEPKKKKKWRNIMKSKSGTIKYYDTHAESYYLQTNHIDMSSSYDRFRRLIPRHCHILDAGCGVGRDTRYFMSKGYKVYSFDLSDKMVEITKKYPFAFCKKMAFSEVDFYEEFDAIWANASLLHVPKKELKDVMTRLLKSLKINGHMYASFKTPKNFIPRDNRDFIFHTEAELHELMVDTLNMELIESWEQHKNNNPANESFMNYIWKRCV
;
A
#
# COMPACT_ATOMS: atom_id res chain seq x y z
N MET A 1 19.93 -42.10 2.45
CA MET A 1 19.71 -42.04 0.98
C MET A 1 18.54 -41.13 0.56
N TYR A 2 17.52 -40.89 1.40
CA TYR A 2 16.35 -40.06 1.04
C TYR A 2 16.59 -38.52 1.00
N TYR A 3 17.51 -37.99 1.80
CA TYR A 3 17.79 -36.53 1.85
C TYR A 3 18.64 -36.00 0.68
N LYS A 4 19.42 -36.85 0.00
CA LYS A 4 20.24 -36.43 -1.16
C LYS A 4 19.43 -36.26 -2.45
N VAL A 5 18.29 -36.95 -2.57
CA VAL A 5 17.42 -36.88 -3.75
C VAL A 5 16.59 -35.59 -3.76
N ILE A 6 16.13 -35.11 -2.59
CA ILE A 6 15.29 -33.90 -2.50
C ILE A 6 16.07 -32.61 -2.79
N ILE A 7 17.33 -32.54 -2.35
CA ILE A 7 18.21 -31.38 -2.59
C ILE A 7 18.66 -31.33 -4.07
N ALA A 8 18.98 -32.48 -4.67
CA ALA A 8 19.32 -32.57 -6.09
C ALA A 8 18.13 -32.24 -7.01
N GLN A 9 16.91 -32.64 -6.64
CA GLN A 9 15.69 -32.31 -7.38
C GLN A 9 15.34 -30.81 -7.30
N SER A 10 15.57 -30.19 -6.14
CA SER A 10 15.31 -28.76 -5.93
C SER A 10 16.31 -27.86 -6.66
N LEU A 11 17.58 -28.27 -6.71
CA LEU A 11 18.62 -27.58 -7.49
C LEU A 11 18.43 -27.73 -9.00
N LYS A 12 17.98 -28.91 -9.48
CA LYS A 12 17.57 -29.09 -10.88
C LYS A 12 16.42 -28.15 -11.25
N ASN A 13 15.39 -28.05 -10.42
CA ASN A 13 14.22 -27.22 -10.70
C ASN A 13 14.54 -25.71 -10.71
N ALA A 14 15.48 -25.26 -9.90
CA ALA A 14 15.94 -23.86 -9.90
C ALA A 14 16.71 -23.51 -11.19
N VAL A 15 17.60 -24.40 -11.64
CA VAL A 15 18.37 -24.21 -12.88
C VAL A 15 17.47 -24.27 -14.13
N TYR A 16 16.46 -25.16 -14.15
CA TYR A 16 15.49 -25.19 -15.26
C TYR A 16 14.58 -23.95 -15.31
N ALA A 17 14.25 -23.34 -14.17
CA ALA A 17 13.45 -22.12 -14.12
C ALA A 17 14.21 -20.90 -14.66
N ASP A 18 15.52 -20.79 -14.35
CA ASP A 18 16.38 -19.72 -14.87
C ASP A 18 16.68 -19.88 -16.36
N ILE A 19 16.82 -21.12 -16.85
CA ILE A 19 16.96 -21.41 -18.29
C ILE A 19 15.68 -21.05 -19.05
N PHE A 20 14.50 -21.35 -18.49
CA PHE A 20 13.23 -21.01 -19.13
C PHE A 20 13.02 -19.49 -19.17
N HIS A 21 13.35 -18.78 -18.09
CA HIS A 21 13.23 -17.32 -18.03
C HIS A 21 14.22 -16.61 -18.98
N SER A 22 15.44 -17.15 -19.16
CA SER A 22 16.43 -16.59 -20.07
C SER A 22 16.14 -16.87 -21.56
N ILE A 23 15.47 -17.98 -21.89
CA ILE A 23 15.05 -18.31 -23.27
C ILE A 23 13.86 -17.42 -23.70
N VAL A 24 12.92 -17.13 -22.79
CA VAL A 24 11.77 -16.27 -23.08
C VAL A 24 12.17 -14.79 -23.23
N THR A 25 13.23 -14.32 -22.55
CA THR A 25 13.67 -12.91 -22.66
C THR A 25 14.60 -12.62 -23.83
N ASN A 26 15.32 -13.63 -24.38
CA ASN A 26 16.30 -13.42 -25.47
C ASN A 26 15.84 -13.90 -26.85
N SER A 27 14.62 -14.44 -26.98
CA SER A 27 13.99 -14.69 -28.28
C SER A 27 12.87 -13.67 -28.48
N GLY A 28 13.15 -12.60 -29.23
CA GLY A 28 12.17 -11.56 -29.57
C GLY A 28 11.04 -12.06 -30.47
N CYS A 29 10.19 -12.94 -29.96
CA CYS A 29 9.00 -13.46 -30.63
C CYS A 29 7.76 -12.73 -30.12
N SER A 30 7.19 -11.85 -30.95
CA SER A 30 5.85 -11.31 -30.75
C SER A 30 4.82 -12.42 -30.99
N ALA A 31 4.11 -12.85 -29.93
CA ALA A 31 2.93 -13.69 -30.09
C ALA A 31 1.67 -12.82 -29.93
N LYS A 32 1.01 -12.52 -31.05
CA LYS A 32 -0.37 -12.00 -31.08
C LYS A 32 -1.30 -13.03 -30.45
N VAL A 33 -2.07 -12.62 -29.45
CA VAL A 33 -3.12 -13.44 -28.83
C VAL A 33 -4.42 -13.21 -29.59
N SER A 34 -4.96 -14.25 -30.22
CA SER A 34 -6.36 -14.32 -30.66
C SER A 34 -7.00 -15.62 -30.15
N ASN A 35 -8.27 -15.50 -29.77
CA ASN A 35 -9.08 -16.42 -28.97
C ASN A 35 -9.16 -17.89 -29.41
N THR A 36 -9.47 -18.72 -28.39
CA THR A 36 -10.36 -19.91 -28.35
C THR A 36 -9.75 -21.32 -28.43
N THR A 37 -10.10 -22.10 -27.39
CA THR A 37 -10.37 -23.56 -27.34
C THR A 37 -9.29 -24.48 -26.74
N GLN A 38 -9.74 -25.26 -25.74
CA GLN A 38 -9.07 -26.37 -25.08
C GLN A 38 -8.60 -27.47 -26.07
N ILE A 39 -7.55 -28.22 -25.73
CA ILE A 39 -7.54 -29.69 -25.51
C ILE A 39 -6.09 -30.22 -25.48
N ASN A 40 -5.90 -31.23 -24.64
CA ASN A 40 -4.72 -32.01 -24.30
C ASN A 40 -3.79 -32.46 -25.45
N CYS A 41 -2.58 -32.81 -24.99
CA CYS A 41 -1.73 -33.92 -25.45
C CYS A 41 -0.64 -33.58 -26.50
N ILE A 42 0.64 -33.78 -26.14
CA ILE A 42 1.51 -34.86 -26.66
C ILE A 42 2.98 -34.64 -26.23
N LYS A 43 3.56 -35.72 -25.67
CA LYS A 43 5.00 -35.98 -25.58
C LYS A 43 5.65 -35.88 -26.96
N THR A 44 6.66 -35.04 -27.21
CA THR A 44 7.84 -35.44 -28.02
C THR A 44 8.95 -34.40 -28.08
N GLN A 45 10.15 -34.94 -28.30
CA GLN A 45 11.45 -34.34 -28.61
C GLN A 45 11.38 -33.13 -29.54
N VAL A 46 12.15 -32.09 -29.23
CA VAL A 46 12.56 -31.07 -30.22
C VAL A 46 14.07 -31.18 -30.39
N GLN A 47 14.48 -31.71 -31.55
CA GLN A 47 15.78 -31.44 -32.15
C GLN A 47 15.83 -29.95 -32.51
N VAL A 48 16.79 -29.20 -31.96
CA VAL A 48 17.12 -27.85 -32.44
C VAL A 48 18.52 -27.90 -33.05
N SER A 49 18.57 -28.20 -34.34
CA SER A 49 19.74 -28.03 -35.20
C SER A 49 19.65 -26.67 -35.90
N SER A 50 20.02 -25.59 -35.19
CA SER A 50 20.54 -24.32 -35.77
C SER A 50 20.72 -23.25 -34.69
N MET A 51 21.85 -23.26 -33.98
CA MET A 51 22.30 -22.09 -33.20
C MET A 51 23.77 -21.79 -33.50
N ASN A 52 24.04 -20.49 -33.69
CA ASN A 52 25.29 -19.85 -34.09
C ASN A 52 26.58 -20.47 -33.51
N ASN A 53 27.59 -20.63 -34.38
CA ASN A 53 28.95 -21.11 -34.08
C ASN A 53 29.63 -20.37 -32.89
N THR A 54 29.22 -19.15 -32.55
CA THR A 54 29.76 -18.38 -31.41
C THR A 54 29.27 -18.89 -30.06
N VAL A 55 28.02 -19.40 -29.97
CA VAL A 55 27.46 -19.97 -28.74
C VAL A 55 27.99 -21.40 -28.54
N GLN A 56 28.17 -22.14 -29.64
CA GLN A 56 28.73 -23.49 -29.61
C GLN A 56 30.19 -23.52 -29.12
N ASN A 57 31.01 -22.52 -29.48
CA ASN A 57 32.39 -22.39 -29.01
C ASN A 57 32.53 -22.02 -27.52
N ILE A 58 31.56 -21.30 -26.94
CA ILE A 58 31.54 -21.01 -25.49
C ILE A 58 31.08 -22.27 -24.73
N TYR A 59 30.09 -22.98 -25.26
CA TYR A 59 29.57 -24.23 -24.68
C TYR A 59 30.59 -25.39 -24.71
N GLU A 60 31.38 -25.55 -25.78
CA GLU A 60 32.38 -26.62 -25.89
C GLU A 60 33.60 -26.41 -24.98
N LYS A 61 33.97 -25.15 -24.70
CA LYS A 61 35.09 -24.81 -23.82
C LYS A 61 34.77 -25.06 -22.34
N ASP A 62 33.51 -24.83 -21.94
CA ASP A 62 33.03 -25.11 -20.59
C ASP A 62 32.70 -26.61 -20.39
N LEU A 63 32.20 -27.30 -21.42
CA LEU A 63 31.99 -28.75 -21.39
C LEU A 63 33.30 -29.56 -21.39
N THR A 64 34.38 -29.08 -22.02
CA THR A 64 35.70 -29.74 -21.93
C THR A 64 36.34 -29.56 -20.55
N GLN A 65 36.12 -28.43 -19.87
CA GLN A 65 36.53 -28.25 -18.46
C GLN A 65 35.72 -29.14 -17.51
N ILE A 66 34.42 -29.31 -17.74
CA ILE A 66 33.57 -30.18 -16.91
C ILE A 66 33.83 -31.68 -17.21
N SER A 67 34.03 -32.06 -18.48
CA SER A 67 34.34 -33.44 -18.89
C SER A 67 35.72 -33.91 -18.42
N SER A 68 36.72 -33.02 -18.41
CA SER A 68 38.04 -33.33 -17.82
C SER A 68 37.95 -33.50 -16.30
N ALA A 69 37.12 -32.71 -15.61
CA ALA A 69 36.86 -32.88 -14.18
C ALA A 69 36.11 -34.19 -13.85
N VAL A 70 35.17 -34.63 -14.71
CA VAL A 70 34.36 -35.84 -14.52
C VAL A 70 35.10 -37.13 -14.92
N SER A 71 35.95 -37.10 -15.95
CA SER A 71 36.78 -38.26 -16.35
C SER A 71 37.89 -38.58 -15.35
N THR A 72 38.45 -37.54 -14.70
CA THR A 72 39.42 -37.70 -13.61
C THR A 72 38.79 -38.34 -12.36
N THR A 73 37.49 -38.10 -12.12
CA THR A 73 36.73 -38.72 -11.01
C THR A 73 36.22 -40.13 -11.32
N ASN A 74 35.85 -40.44 -12.57
CA ASN A 74 35.37 -41.78 -12.94
C ASN A 74 36.51 -42.82 -13.05
N SER A 75 37.69 -42.45 -13.55
CA SER A 75 38.84 -43.37 -13.64
C SER A 75 39.39 -43.82 -12.27
N SER A 76 39.10 -43.05 -11.22
CA SER A 76 39.45 -43.38 -9.83
C SER A 76 38.35 -44.19 -9.11
N LEU A 77 37.12 -44.24 -9.65
CA LEU A 77 35.99 -45.01 -9.10
C LEU A 77 35.90 -46.44 -9.66
N ASP A 78 36.32 -46.70 -10.89
CA ASP A 78 36.24 -48.05 -11.50
C ASP A 78 37.30 -49.04 -10.97
N LYS A 79 38.37 -48.58 -10.32
CA LYS A 79 39.40 -49.46 -9.75
C LYS A 79 39.01 -50.09 -8.41
N HIS A 80 37.89 -49.73 -7.79
CA HIS A 80 37.47 -50.23 -6.47
C HIS A 80 36.02 -50.75 -6.48
N SER A 81 35.66 -51.55 -7.48
CA SER A 81 34.42 -52.34 -7.51
C SER A 81 34.53 -53.52 -6.53
N ILE A 82 34.32 -53.26 -5.23
CA ILE A 82 34.15 -54.32 -4.23
C ILE A 82 32.79 -55.00 -4.47
N ASN A 83 32.83 -56.28 -4.80
CA ASN A 83 31.66 -57.14 -5.01
C ASN A 83 31.02 -57.46 -3.63
N ILE A 84 29.97 -56.71 -3.24
CA ILE A 84 29.37 -56.74 -1.89
C ILE A 84 28.53 -58.01 -1.63
N SER A 85 28.34 -58.91 -2.61
CA SER A 85 27.52 -60.12 -2.44
C SER A 85 28.22 -61.29 -1.72
N ALA A 86 29.52 -61.20 -1.41
CA ALA A 86 30.27 -62.26 -0.72
C ALA A 86 30.62 -61.97 0.75
N TYR A 87 30.19 -60.83 1.32
CA TYR A 87 30.66 -60.37 2.64
C TYR A 87 29.66 -60.59 3.80
N ILE A 88 28.70 -61.50 3.63
CA ILE A 88 27.77 -61.92 4.70
C ILE A 88 28.06 -63.38 5.05
N GLN A 89 29.24 -63.64 5.61
CA GLN A 89 29.50 -64.80 6.47
C GLN A 89 30.87 -64.60 7.14
N GLN A 90 30.91 -64.81 8.47
CA GLN A 90 32.04 -64.70 9.41
C GLN A 90 32.23 -63.34 10.13
N PRO A 91 31.91 -63.27 11.44
CA PRO A 91 32.18 -62.12 12.29
C PRO A 91 33.56 -62.27 12.95
N SER A 92 34.63 -61.93 12.23
CA SER A 92 35.95 -61.80 12.84
C SER A 92 36.89 -61.00 11.93
N LYS A 93 36.86 -59.66 12.06
CA LYS A 93 37.93 -58.68 11.75
C LYS A 93 37.30 -57.28 11.64
N VAL A 94 37.13 -56.62 12.77
CA VAL A 94 36.74 -55.19 12.82
C VAL A 94 37.97 -54.28 12.89
N GLU A 95 39.15 -54.82 13.21
CA GLU A 95 40.38 -54.01 13.36
C GLU A 95 41.04 -53.61 12.03
N SER A 96 40.78 -54.29 10.89
CA SER A 96 41.39 -53.91 9.60
C SER A 96 40.59 -52.89 8.76
N LYS A 97 39.43 -52.44 9.25
CA LYS A 97 38.58 -51.43 8.56
C LYS A 97 38.90 -49.99 8.96
N ALA A 98 39.54 -49.80 10.12
CA ALA A 98 40.00 -48.48 10.56
C ALA A 98 41.20 -48.00 9.75
N GLU A 99 42.13 -48.90 9.40
CA GLU A 99 43.32 -48.57 8.60
C GLU A 99 42.95 -48.09 7.19
N THR A 100 41.97 -48.73 6.53
CA THR A 100 41.48 -48.32 5.19
C THR A 100 40.76 -46.99 5.17
N PHE A 101 40.06 -46.62 6.25
CA PHE A 101 39.41 -45.30 6.36
C PHE A 101 40.43 -44.18 6.61
N THR A 102 41.50 -44.50 7.35
CA THR A 102 42.60 -43.58 7.65
C THR A 102 43.48 -43.33 6.42
N GLU A 103 43.66 -44.32 5.55
CA GLU A 103 44.36 -44.18 4.26
C GLU A 103 43.55 -43.45 3.18
N MET A 104 42.20 -43.52 3.23
CA MET A 104 41.30 -42.85 2.29
C MET A 104 41.02 -41.39 2.66
N LEU A 105 41.16 -41.02 3.93
CA LEU A 105 40.92 -39.68 4.46
C LEU A 105 41.71 -38.57 3.72
N PRO A 106 43.03 -38.73 3.42
CA PRO A 106 43.81 -37.72 2.69
C PRO A 106 43.33 -37.53 1.24
N LEU A 107 42.67 -38.52 0.65
CA LEU A 107 42.20 -38.48 -0.74
C LEU A 107 40.85 -37.76 -0.86
N TYR A 108 39.94 -37.95 0.10
CA TYR A 108 38.61 -37.31 0.10
C TYR A 108 38.57 -35.93 0.77
N LEU A 109 39.49 -35.65 1.71
CA LEU A 109 39.52 -34.38 2.42
C LEU A 109 39.69 -33.15 1.49
N PRO A 110 40.59 -33.15 0.47
CA PRO A 110 40.70 -32.04 -0.48
C PRO A 110 39.44 -31.84 -1.32
N ILE A 111 38.74 -32.92 -1.67
CA ILE A 111 37.49 -32.90 -2.45
C ILE A 111 36.35 -32.30 -1.60
N LEU A 112 36.26 -32.66 -0.32
CA LEU A 112 35.28 -32.09 0.60
C LEU A 112 35.56 -30.60 0.89
N ILE A 113 36.83 -30.23 1.03
CA ILE A 113 37.24 -28.82 1.19
C ILE A 113 36.89 -28.02 -0.07
N SER A 114 37.21 -28.52 -1.27
CA SER A 114 36.91 -27.82 -2.52
C SER A 114 35.41 -27.71 -2.81
N ALA A 115 34.63 -28.74 -2.50
CA ALA A 115 33.17 -28.68 -2.56
C ALA A 115 32.61 -27.67 -1.54
N GLY A 116 33.16 -27.64 -0.32
CA GLY A 116 32.78 -26.69 0.72
C GLY A 116 33.08 -25.22 0.35
N THR A 117 34.26 -24.95 -0.22
CA THR A 117 34.62 -23.61 -0.68
C THR A 117 33.76 -23.17 -1.87
N LEU A 118 33.46 -24.06 -2.82
CA LEU A 118 32.56 -23.76 -3.92
C LEU A 118 31.15 -23.40 -3.45
N ILE A 119 30.58 -24.18 -2.51
CA ILE A 119 29.28 -23.89 -1.91
C ILE A 119 29.30 -22.55 -1.18
N PHE A 120 30.38 -22.26 -0.43
CA PHE A 120 30.55 -20.97 0.25
C PHE A 120 30.63 -19.79 -0.72
N VAL A 121 31.36 -19.92 -1.83
CA VAL A 121 31.46 -18.88 -2.87
C VAL A 121 30.11 -18.64 -3.54
N ILE A 122 29.37 -19.71 -3.91
CA ILE A 122 28.03 -19.58 -4.49
C ILE A 122 27.07 -18.90 -3.49
N TYR A 123 27.11 -19.32 -2.23
CA TYR A 123 26.31 -18.71 -1.16
C TYR A 123 26.64 -17.23 -1.00
N LYS A 124 27.93 -16.88 -0.90
CA LYS A 124 28.38 -15.49 -0.74
C LYS A 124 28.01 -14.63 -1.95
N HIS A 125 28.24 -15.13 -3.17
CA HIS A 125 27.84 -14.43 -4.39
C HIS A 125 26.32 -14.22 -4.46
N GLY A 126 25.53 -15.21 -4.05
CA GLY A 126 24.08 -15.08 -3.94
C GLY A 126 23.65 -14.01 -2.94
N GLN A 127 24.31 -13.92 -1.78
CA GLN A 127 24.06 -12.84 -0.80
C GLN A 127 24.43 -11.47 -1.38
N ASP A 128 25.62 -11.34 -1.99
CA ASP A 128 26.08 -10.09 -2.59
C ASP A 128 25.12 -9.59 -3.68
N LEU A 129 24.57 -10.49 -4.50
CA LEU A 129 23.55 -10.14 -5.52
C LEU A 129 22.25 -9.62 -4.90
N LEU A 130 21.78 -10.25 -3.83
CA LEU A 130 20.57 -9.82 -3.12
C LEU A 130 20.78 -8.44 -2.45
N GLU A 131 21.92 -8.23 -1.80
CA GLU A 131 22.29 -6.94 -1.20
C GLU A 131 22.42 -5.84 -2.26
N ASN A 132 23.03 -6.15 -3.41
CA ASN A 132 23.14 -5.20 -4.52
C ASN A 132 21.78 -4.84 -5.13
N ARG A 133 20.86 -5.81 -5.27
CA ARG A 133 19.50 -5.54 -5.72
C ARG A 133 18.75 -4.64 -4.73
N ALA A 134 18.80 -4.97 -3.44
CA ALA A 134 18.15 -4.17 -2.40
C ALA A 134 18.69 -2.74 -2.34
N ARG A 135 20.01 -2.56 -2.50
CA ARG A 135 20.65 -1.23 -2.54
C ARG A 135 20.19 -0.39 -3.74
N LYS A 136 20.10 -1.00 -4.93
CA LYS A 136 19.59 -0.32 -6.13
C LYS A 136 18.13 0.08 -5.97
N GLU A 137 17.30 -0.81 -5.43
CA GLU A 137 15.90 -0.54 -5.15
C GLU A 137 15.75 0.60 -4.12
N GLN A 138 16.55 0.59 -3.06
CA GLN A 138 16.59 1.68 -2.08
C GLN A 138 16.95 3.02 -2.72
N GLU A 139 18.01 3.06 -3.54
CA GLU A 139 18.46 4.27 -4.23
C GLU A 139 17.39 4.80 -5.20
N GLU A 140 16.67 3.92 -5.90
CA GLU A 140 15.57 4.28 -6.79
C GLU A 140 14.41 4.93 -6.02
N LEU A 141 13.99 4.33 -4.90
CA LEU A 141 12.93 4.84 -4.04
C LEU A 141 13.31 6.18 -3.38
N GLU A 142 14.54 6.32 -2.88
CA GLU A 142 15.05 7.57 -2.32
C GLU A 142 15.09 8.68 -3.38
N ASN A 143 15.56 8.37 -4.59
CA ASN A 143 15.55 9.32 -5.70
C ASN A 143 14.14 9.75 -6.09
N ARG A 144 13.17 8.83 -6.07
CA ARG A 144 11.76 9.15 -6.36
C ARG A 144 11.17 10.14 -5.36
N ILE A 145 11.48 10.00 -4.07
CA ILE A 145 11.07 10.99 -3.06
C ILE A 145 11.77 12.32 -3.33
N LYS A 146 13.11 12.29 -3.44
CA LYS A 146 13.95 13.49 -3.48
C LYS A 146 13.74 14.33 -4.73
N LYS A 147 13.63 13.71 -5.90
CA LYS A 147 13.57 14.41 -7.19
C LYS A 147 12.15 14.78 -7.60
N PHE A 148 11.16 14.00 -7.15
CA PHE A 148 9.79 14.16 -7.65
C PHE A 148 8.78 14.44 -6.54
N LEU A 149 8.53 13.49 -5.63
CA LEU A 149 7.39 13.60 -4.71
C LEU A 149 7.54 14.74 -3.69
N ALA A 150 8.72 14.95 -3.13
CA ALA A 150 8.95 16.01 -2.14
C ALA A 150 8.88 17.42 -2.77
N PRO A 151 9.58 17.72 -3.88
CA PRO A 151 9.44 19.01 -4.57
C PRO A 151 8.01 19.26 -5.06
N LEU A 152 7.32 18.22 -5.55
CA LEU A 152 5.92 18.36 -5.96
C LEU A 152 5.03 18.72 -4.76
N LYS A 153 5.20 18.06 -3.61
CA LYS A 153 4.48 18.40 -2.39
C LYS A 153 4.72 19.85 -1.97
N GLU A 154 5.96 20.33 -2.04
CA GLU A 154 6.32 21.71 -1.68
C GLU A 154 5.60 22.73 -2.57
N LEU A 155 5.69 22.57 -3.90
CA LEU A 155 4.99 23.43 -4.86
C LEU A 155 3.46 23.40 -4.69
N ARG A 156 2.92 22.25 -4.27
CA ARG A 156 1.49 22.10 -3.98
C ARG A 156 1.08 22.83 -2.70
N GLU A 157 1.89 22.79 -1.63
CA GLU A 157 1.63 23.56 -0.42
C GLU A 157 1.74 25.08 -0.68
N GLU A 158 2.75 25.52 -1.44
CA GLU A 158 2.86 26.93 -1.86
C GLU A 158 1.62 27.38 -2.65
N SER A 159 1.16 26.56 -3.60
CA SER A 159 -0.06 26.84 -4.35
C SER A 159 -1.27 27.02 -3.43
N LYS A 160 -1.44 26.19 -2.40
CA LYS A 160 -2.55 26.33 -1.44
C LYS A 160 -2.50 27.65 -0.68
N LEU A 161 -1.33 28.02 -0.16
CA LEU A 161 -1.14 29.25 0.59
C LEU A 161 -1.48 30.49 -0.26
N LEU A 162 -1.08 30.50 -1.53
CA LEU A 162 -1.46 31.56 -2.47
C LEU A 162 -2.98 31.59 -2.70
N TYR A 163 -3.63 30.43 -2.82
CA TYR A 163 -5.08 30.34 -2.98
C TYR A 163 -5.86 30.80 -1.75
N GLU A 164 -5.32 30.69 -0.54
CA GLU A 164 -5.95 31.17 0.70
C GLU A 164 -6.09 32.70 0.71
N ILE A 165 -5.09 33.41 0.19
CA ILE A 165 -5.08 34.88 0.14
C ILE A 165 -5.64 35.45 -1.18
N PHE A 166 -5.81 34.63 -2.21
CA PHE A 166 -6.32 35.05 -3.51
C PHE A 166 -7.83 35.39 -3.45
N ALA A 167 -8.20 36.59 -3.90
CA ALA A 167 -9.59 36.98 -4.19
C ALA A 167 -10.56 36.74 -3.02
N VAL A 168 -10.12 36.98 -1.78
CA VAL A 168 -10.88 36.63 -0.57
C VAL A 168 -12.25 37.33 -0.55
N GLU A 169 -12.28 38.64 -0.75
CA GLU A 169 -13.53 39.41 -0.74
C GLU A 169 -14.44 39.03 -1.92
N LEU A 170 -13.87 38.91 -3.12
CA LEU A 170 -14.62 38.48 -4.31
C LEU A 170 -15.25 37.09 -4.13
N LYS A 171 -14.52 36.14 -3.52
CA LYS A 171 -15.05 34.80 -3.22
C LYS A 171 -16.23 34.86 -2.25
N LYS A 172 -16.16 35.75 -1.26
CA LYS A 172 -17.20 35.95 -0.26
C LYS A 172 -18.46 36.55 -0.89
N GLU A 173 -18.31 37.66 -1.63
CA GLU A 173 -19.39 38.31 -2.37
C GLU A 173 -20.07 37.33 -3.34
N TYR A 174 -19.27 36.60 -4.12
CA TYR A 174 -19.78 35.60 -5.07
C TYR A 174 -20.64 34.53 -4.38
N PHE A 175 -20.17 34.01 -3.24
CA PHE A 175 -20.91 33.01 -2.48
C PHE A 175 -22.20 33.58 -1.86
N GLU A 176 -22.17 34.83 -1.40
CA GLU A 176 -23.34 35.51 -0.86
C GLU A 176 -24.44 35.69 -1.91
N GLU A 177 -24.07 36.07 -3.14
CA GLU A 177 -24.96 36.30 -4.28
C GLU A 177 -25.49 34.99 -4.90
N HIS A 178 -24.60 34.06 -5.21
CA HIS A 178 -24.92 32.89 -6.05
C HIS A 178 -25.22 31.63 -5.23
N LYS A 179 -24.88 31.62 -3.94
CA LYS A 179 -24.89 30.41 -3.08
C LYS A 179 -24.03 29.26 -3.64
N GLU A 180 -23.05 29.61 -4.47
CA GLU A 180 -22.12 28.68 -5.10
C GLU A 180 -20.67 29.05 -4.79
N HIS A 181 -19.79 28.05 -4.79
CA HIS A 181 -18.36 28.29 -4.59
C HIS A 181 -17.74 28.99 -5.81
N PHE A 182 -16.92 29.99 -5.54
CA PHE A 182 -16.16 30.72 -6.56
C PHE A 182 -15.24 29.78 -7.34
N ARG A 183 -15.36 29.80 -8.67
CA ARG A 183 -14.52 29.01 -9.58
C ARG A 183 -13.65 29.93 -10.42
N THR A 184 -12.36 29.98 -10.11
CA THR A 184 -11.40 30.87 -10.77
C THR A 184 -11.42 30.77 -12.30
N ILE A 185 -11.39 29.56 -12.87
CA ILE A 185 -11.40 29.38 -14.34
C ILE A 185 -12.69 29.96 -14.95
N ARG A 186 -13.85 29.71 -14.33
CA ARG A 186 -15.14 30.23 -14.80
C ARG A 186 -15.15 31.76 -14.77
N PHE A 187 -14.77 32.34 -13.64
CA PHE A 187 -14.65 33.78 -13.50
C PHE A 187 -13.74 34.39 -14.57
N LEU A 188 -12.56 33.80 -14.81
CA LEU A 188 -11.63 34.26 -15.83
C LEU A 188 -12.17 34.10 -17.26
N CYS A 189 -12.96 33.07 -17.54
CA CYS A 189 -13.61 32.87 -18.84
C CYS A 189 -14.74 33.87 -19.12
N ASP A 190 -15.51 34.23 -18.10
CA ASP A 190 -16.71 35.06 -18.23
C ASP A 190 -16.41 36.56 -18.11
N HIS A 191 -15.49 36.93 -17.22
CA HIS A 191 -15.21 38.32 -16.85
C HIS A 191 -13.78 38.76 -17.16
N GLY A 192 -12.87 37.80 -17.14
CA GLY A 192 -11.45 38.01 -17.35
C GLY A 192 -10.68 38.62 -16.21
N LYS A 193 -9.36 38.67 -16.39
CA LYS A 193 -8.40 39.02 -15.35
C LYS A 193 -8.53 40.49 -14.92
N ASP A 194 -8.95 41.37 -15.83
CA ASP A 194 -9.05 42.82 -15.60
C ASP A 194 -10.14 43.20 -14.57
N LYS A 195 -11.00 42.25 -14.20
CA LYS A 195 -12.01 42.42 -13.14
C LYS A 195 -11.47 42.11 -11.73
N LEU A 196 -10.26 41.57 -11.62
CA LEU A 196 -9.58 41.40 -10.34
C LEU A 196 -8.96 42.72 -9.87
N THR A 197 -8.80 42.87 -8.56
CA THR A 197 -8.00 43.96 -8.01
C THR A 197 -6.54 43.83 -8.49
N PRO A 198 -5.74 44.91 -8.53
CA PRO A 198 -4.32 44.81 -8.87
C PRO A 198 -3.56 43.82 -7.99
N ALA A 199 -3.91 43.72 -6.70
CA ALA A 199 -3.33 42.77 -5.75
C ALA A 199 -3.71 41.32 -6.11
N ASP A 200 -5.00 41.03 -6.32
CA ASP A 200 -5.46 39.69 -6.69
C ASP A 200 -4.93 39.24 -8.06
N SER A 201 -4.79 40.19 -8.99
CA SER A 201 -4.19 39.98 -10.31
C SER A 201 -2.73 39.54 -10.20
N ALA A 202 -1.96 40.15 -9.29
CA ALA A 202 -0.58 39.76 -9.00
C ALA A 202 -0.49 38.39 -8.30
N ILE A 203 -1.37 38.11 -7.33
CA ILE A 203 -1.44 36.79 -6.68
C ILE A 203 -1.78 35.70 -7.69
N LEU A 204 -2.70 35.97 -8.63
CA LEU A 204 -3.03 35.03 -9.71
C LEU A 204 -1.82 34.75 -10.61
N ASP A 205 -0.99 35.74 -10.91
CA ASP A 205 0.24 35.53 -11.70
C ASP A 205 1.21 34.59 -10.96
N GLU A 206 1.34 34.75 -9.65
CA GLU A 206 2.16 33.85 -8.81
C GLU A 206 1.58 32.42 -8.78
N ILE A 207 0.26 32.28 -8.61
CA ILE A 207 -0.42 30.98 -8.69
C ILE A 207 -0.14 30.29 -10.03
N ILE A 208 -0.16 31.05 -11.13
CA ILE A 208 0.14 30.53 -12.47
C ILE A 208 1.62 30.16 -12.59
N ALA A 209 2.55 30.96 -12.02
CA ALA A 209 3.97 30.65 -12.02
C ALA A 209 4.26 29.31 -11.30
N VAL A 210 3.71 29.13 -10.09
CA VAL A 210 3.82 27.88 -9.32
C VAL A 210 3.17 26.71 -10.08
N SER A 211 2.04 26.97 -10.75
CA SER A 211 1.34 25.98 -11.57
C SER A 211 2.18 25.52 -12.77
N ARG A 212 2.94 26.41 -13.42
CA ARG A 212 3.92 26.04 -14.47
C ARG A 212 5.06 25.20 -13.89
N ALA A 213 5.59 25.58 -12.72
CA ALA A 213 6.63 24.81 -12.06
C ALA A 213 6.18 23.37 -11.75
N ASN A 214 4.93 23.19 -11.29
CA ASN A 214 4.31 21.87 -11.12
C ASN A 214 4.29 21.08 -12.44
N ILE A 215 3.82 21.70 -13.53
CA ILE A 215 3.75 21.03 -14.84
C ILE A 215 5.15 20.61 -15.29
N THR A 216 6.13 21.51 -15.23
CA THR A 216 7.51 21.23 -15.63
C THR A 216 8.11 20.08 -14.84
N LEU A 217 7.89 20.04 -13.51
CA LEU A 217 8.34 18.93 -12.67
C LEU A 217 7.66 17.60 -13.06
N ILE A 218 6.35 17.61 -13.24
CA ILE A 218 5.57 16.42 -13.61
C ILE A 218 6.03 15.87 -14.97
N GLU A 219 6.27 16.74 -15.95
CA GLU A 219 6.73 16.36 -17.29
C GLU A 219 8.17 15.86 -17.31
N ALA A 220 9.05 16.43 -16.49
CA ALA A 220 10.43 15.98 -16.36
C ALA A 220 10.54 14.60 -15.70
N GLU A 221 9.64 14.30 -14.76
CA GLU A 221 9.69 13.12 -13.90
C GLU A 221 8.57 12.10 -14.22
N VAL A 222 8.01 12.10 -15.43
CA VAL A 222 6.94 11.14 -15.83
C VAL A 222 7.35 9.69 -15.58
N GLY A 223 8.63 9.36 -15.81
CA GLY A 223 9.18 8.03 -15.57
C GLY A 223 9.23 7.60 -14.10
N SER A 224 9.12 8.56 -13.17
CA SER A 224 9.10 8.34 -11.72
C SER A 224 7.70 8.01 -11.19
N VAL A 225 6.67 8.00 -12.05
CA VAL A 225 5.27 7.73 -11.68
C VAL A 225 4.85 6.30 -12.07
N ASN A 226 4.94 5.37 -11.10
CA ASN A 226 4.60 3.96 -11.33
C ASN A 226 3.12 3.61 -11.07
N SER A 227 2.33 4.55 -10.55
CA SER A 227 0.91 4.35 -10.24
C SER A 227 0.01 4.90 -11.36
N PRO A 228 -0.77 4.06 -12.06
CA PRO A 228 -1.71 4.53 -13.08
C PRO A 228 -2.74 5.53 -12.53
N ALA A 229 -3.15 5.35 -11.27
CA ALA A 229 -4.06 6.28 -10.62
C ALA A 229 -3.40 7.65 -10.42
N LEU A 230 -2.15 7.70 -9.95
CA LEU A 230 -1.42 8.95 -9.74
C LEU A 230 -1.21 9.67 -11.07
N SER A 231 -0.80 8.93 -12.10
CA SER A 231 -0.62 9.47 -13.46
C SER A 231 -1.89 10.14 -13.99
N ASN A 232 -3.06 9.51 -13.83
CA ASN A 232 -4.34 10.11 -14.22
C ASN A 232 -4.62 11.41 -13.45
N LEU A 233 -4.39 11.41 -12.14
CA LEU A 233 -4.65 12.57 -11.28
C LEU A 233 -3.72 13.75 -11.61
N LEU A 234 -2.43 13.47 -11.87
CA LEU A 234 -1.45 14.45 -12.34
C LEU A 234 -1.83 14.99 -13.72
N GLY A 235 -2.33 14.14 -14.63
CA GLY A 235 -2.84 14.57 -15.92
C GLY A 235 -4.01 15.56 -15.79
N LYS A 236 -4.97 15.27 -14.90
CA LYS A 236 -6.08 16.19 -14.57
C LYS A 236 -5.58 17.50 -13.97
N LEU A 237 -4.58 17.43 -13.07
CA LEU A 237 -3.97 18.61 -12.46
C LEU A 237 -3.33 19.51 -13.52
N CYS A 238 -2.49 18.93 -14.40
CA CYS A 238 -1.85 19.68 -15.49
C CYS A 238 -2.87 20.29 -16.45
N ALA A 239 -3.95 19.57 -16.78
CA ALA A 239 -5.03 20.11 -17.61
C ALA A 239 -5.71 21.31 -16.94
N HIS A 240 -6.00 21.22 -15.63
CA HIS A 240 -6.57 22.32 -14.86
C HIS A 240 -5.66 23.55 -14.85
N PHE A 241 -4.37 23.38 -14.57
CA PHE A 241 -3.39 24.46 -14.57
C PHE A 241 -3.24 25.15 -15.93
N ARG A 242 -3.15 24.38 -17.01
CA ARG A 242 -3.09 24.93 -18.38
C ARG A 242 -4.35 25.71 -18.74
N ALA A 243 -5.53 25.21 -18.37
CA ALA A 243 -6.78 25.91 -18.62
C ALA A 243 -6.87 27.23 -17.85
N MET A 244 -6.44 27.24 -16.57
CA MET A 244 -6.36 28.47 -15.78
C MET A 244 -5.43 29.50 -16.41
N GLU A 245 -4.24 29.07 -16.88
CA GLU A 245 -3.32 29.98 -17.57
C GLU A 245 -3.94 30.54 -18.87
N LEU A 246 -4.58 29.70 -19.69
CA LEU A 246 -5.23 30.15 -20.93
C LEU A 246 -6.41 31.09 -20.66
N ALA A 247 -7.20 30.82 -19.62
CA ALA A 247 -8.30 31.68 -19.19
C ALA A 247 -7.79 33.05 -18.69
N SER A 248 -6.70 33.08 -17.93
CA SER A 248 -6.07 34.33 -17.49
C SER A 248 -5.63 35.23 -18.65
N LYS A 249 -5.25 34.62 -19.78
CA LYS A 249 -4.86 35.30 -21.03
C LYS A 249 -6.03 35.57 -21.97
N GLN A 250 -7.27 35.40 -21.51
CA GLN A 250 -8.50 35.57 -22.30
C GLN A 250 -8.60 34.67 -23.55
N LYS A 251 -7.82 33.58 -23.62
CA LYS A 251 -7.87 32.64 -24.75
C LYS A 251 -9.07 31.67 -24.68
N LEU A 252 -9.75 31.63 -23.55
CA LEU A 252 -10.92 30.78 -23.28
C LEU A 252 -12.17 31.61 -22.99
N ALA A 253 -12.24 32.86 -23.48
CA ALA A 253 -13.38 33.74 -23.27
C ALA A 253 -14.68 33.09 -23.78
N GLY A 254 -15.74 33.12 -22.96
CA GLY A 254 -17.05 32.53 -23.30
C GLY A 254 -17.11 31.00 -23.35
N CYS A 255 -16.06 30.29 -22.90
CA CYS A 255 -16.01 28.83 -22.86
C CYS A 255 -16.37 28.22 -21.49
N SER A 256 -16.96 28.99 -20.57
CA SER A 256 -17.26 28.55 -19.20
C SER A 256 -18.09 27.27 -19.15
N GLU A 257 -19.19 27.19 -19.90
CA GLU A 257 -20.04 25.99 -19.96
C GLU A 257 -19.29 24.75 -20.44
N LYS A 258 -18.36 24.89 -21.39
CA LYS A 258 -17.57 23.77 -21.94
C LYS A 258 -16.51 23.26 -20.94
N LEU A 259 -16.14 24.08 -19.97
CA LEU A 259 -15.13 23.77 -18.95
C LEU A 259 -15.76 23.35 -17.61
N GLU A 260 -17.08 23.16 -17.57
CA GLU A 260 -17.81 22.81 -16.36
C GLU A 260 -17.28 21.54 -15.69
N ALA A 261 -16.91 20.54 -16.50
CA ALA A 261 -16.33 19.28 -16.04
C ALA A 261 -14.85 19.39 -15.61
N LEU A 262 -14.16 20.48 -15.94
CA LEU A 262 -12.76 20.68 -15.58
C LEU A 262 -12.67 21.23 -14.16
N VAL A 263 -12.60 20.32 -13.20
CA VAL A 263 -12.49 20.63 -11.77
C VAL A 263 -11.08 20.30 -11.29
N PHE A 264 -10.60 21.08 -10.33
CA PHE A 264 -9.36 20.79 -9.63
C PHE A 264 -9.45 19.40 -8.96
N PRO A 265 -8.48 18.48 -9.16
CA PRO A 265 -8.53 17.16 -8.55
C PRO A 265 -8.23 17.25 -7.05
N LEU A 266 -9.28 17.28 -6.22
CA LEU A 266 -9.19 17.51 -4.78
C LEU A 266 -8.33 16.45 -4.06
N GLU A 267 -8.25 15.25 -4.61
CA GLU A 267 -7.53 14.12 -4.02
C GLU A 267 -6.00 14.24 -4.15
N ILE A 268 -5.49 15.16 -4.97
CA ILE A 268 -4.08 15.17 -5.39
C ILE A 268 -3.09 15.33 -4.26
N ASP A 269 -3.38 16.20 -3.29
CA ASP A 269 -2.46 16.50 -2.21
C ASP A 269 -2.38 15.31 -1.23
N GLY A 270 -3.52 14.69 -0.91
CA GLY A 270 -3.56 13.45 -0.14
C GLY A 270 -2.91 12.28 -0.89
N ALA A 271 -3.05 12.24 -2.22
CA ALA A 271 -2.43 11.22 -3.06
C ALA A 271 -0.90 11.29 -3.04
N ILE A 272 -0.33 12.49 -3.15
CA ILE A 272 1.13 12.71 -3.09
C ILE A 272 1.67 12.30 -1.72
N GLU A 273 1.02 12.70 -0.63
CA GLU A 273 1.44 12.36 0.72
C GLU A 273 1.38 10.86 1.00
N ASN A 274 0.32 10.19 0.55
CA ASN A 274 0.21 8.75 0.72
C ASN A 274 1.22 7.98 -0.15
N GLU A 275 1.58 8.49 -1.32
CA GLU A 275 2.67 7.93 -2.11
C GLU A 275 4.02 8.08 -1.41
N ILE A 276 4.31 9.26 -0.82
CA ILE A 276 5.52 9.47 -0.01
C ILE A 276 5.54 8.49 1.17
N ARG A 277 4.42 8.34 1.86
CA ARG A 277 4.28 7.42 3.00
C ARG A 277 4.53 5.97 2.57
N TYR A 278 3.95 5.54 1.46
CA TYR A 278 4.15 4.21 0.90
C TYR A 278 5.63 3.96 0.56
N VAL A 279 6.28 4.90 -0.13
CA VAL A 279 7.70 4.77 -0.48
C VAL A 279 8.58 4.72 0.79
N ASN A 280 8.28 5.54 1.79
CA ASN A 280 8.99 5.49 3.07
C ASN A 280 8.81 4.15 3.80
N GLU A 281 7.60 3.56 3.78
CA GLU A 281 7.39 2.21 4.33
C GLU A 281 8.24 1.17 3.59
N CYS A 282 8.28 1.21 2.26
CA CYS A 282 9.15 0.33 1.47
C CYS A 282 10.64 0.52 1.83
N LEU A 283 11.10 1.76 2.02
CA LEU A 283 12.47 2.06 2.42
C LEU A 283 12.81 1.49 3.81
N GLU A 284 11.92 1.65 4.78
CA GLU A 284 12.10 1.08 6.12
C GLU A 284 12.10 -0.46 6.09
N GLU A 285 11.27 -1.07 5.24
CA GLU A 285 11.26 -2.52 5.04
C GLU A 285 12.58 -3.05 4.45
N LEU A 286 13.19 -2.30 3.52
CA LEU A 286 14.49 -2.64 2.95
C LEU A 286 15.64 -2.50 3.96
N LYS A 287 15.57 -1.50 4.86
CA LYS A 287 16.58 -1.29 5.92
C LYS A 287 16.52 -2.34 7.03
N GLU A 288 15.34 -2.79 7.44
CA GLU A 288 15.16 -3.69 8.60
C GLU A 288 14.32 -4.95 8.31
N PRO A 289 14.75 -5.85 7.41
CA PRO A 289 13.97 -7.03 7.01
C PRO A 289 13.68 -8.02 8.15
N LYS A 290 14.46 -7.97 9.25
CA LYS A 290 14.43 -8.95 10.35
C LYS A 290 13.37 -8.66 11.43
N LYS A 291 12.88 -7.42 11.59
CA LYS A 291 11.86 -7.12 12.62
C LYS A 291 10.52 -7.79 12.31
N LYS A 292 10.16 -8.01 11.04
CA LYS A 292 8.92 -8.70 10.60
C LYS A 292 8.73 -10.11 11.19
N LYS A 293 9.80 -10.87 11.47
CA LYS A 293 9.67 -12.22 12.07
C LYS A 293 9.25 -12.20 13.54
N LYS A 294 9.55 -11.12 14.27
CA LYS A 294 9.26 -11.02 15.71
C LYS A 294 7.78 -10.71 15.99
N TRP A 295 7.16 -9.85 15.16
CA TRP A 295 5.74 -9.48 15.28
C TRP A 295 4.78 -10.59 14.84
N ARG A 296 5.17 -11.44 13.88
CA ARG A 296 4.39 -12.63 13.50
C ARG A 296 4.18 -13.61 14.67
N ASN A 297 5.05 -13.56 15.69
CA ASN A 297 4.97 -14.41 16.87
C ASN A 297 4.24 -13.76 18.07
N ILE A 298 3.77 -12.51 17.95
CA ILE A 298 2.90 -11.86 18.94
C ILE A 298 1.47 -11.87 18.39
N MET A 299 0.95 -13.07 18.08
CA MET A 299 -0.47 -13.27 17.75
C MET A 299 -0.93 -14.57 18.37
N LYS A 300 -1.35 -14.53 19.64
CA LYS A 300 -2.22 -15.54 20.24
C LYS A 300 -3.16 -14.90 21.26
N SER A 301 -4.18 -14.24 20.72
CA SER A 301 -5.56 -14.23 21.25
C SER A 301 -6.44 -13.46 20.25
N LYS A 302 -6.73 -14.03 19.07
CA LYS A 302 -7.72 -13.44 18.16
C LYS A 302 -9.11 -13.64 18.80
N SER A 303 -9.78 -12.55 19.16
CA SER A 303 -11.21 -12.57 19.52
C SER A 303 -12.05 -13.13 18.36
N GLY A 304 -13.23 -13.68 18.65
CA GLY A 304 -14.16 -14.20 17.64
C GLY A 304 -14.48 -13.18 16.55
N THR A 305 -14.60 -11.90 16.94
CA THR A 305 -14.85 -10.76 16.05
C THR A 305 -13.78 -10.58 14.97
N ILE A 306 -12.49 -10.58 15.31
CA ILE A 306 -11.43 -10.38 14.31
C ILE A 306 -11.36 -11.54 13.34
N LYS A 307 -11.54 -12.78 13.83
CA LYS A 307 -11.62 -13.95 12.96
C LYS A 307 -12.81 -13.86 11.99
N TYR A 308 -13.96 -13.36 12.44
CA TYR A 308 -15.11 -13.14 11.58
C TYR A 308 -14.78 -12.17 10.44
N TYR A 309 -14.22 -11.00 10.75
CA TYR A 309 -13.89 -9.99 9.73
C TYR A 309 -12.83 -10.49 8.75
N ASP A 310 -11.78 -11.17 9.23
CA ASP A 310 -10.78 -11.78 8.36
C ASP A 310 -11.39 -12.84 7.41
N THR A 311 -12.37 -13.62 7.89
CA THR A 311 -12.97 -14.71 7.09
C THR A 311 -14.01 -14.19 6.09
N HIS A 312 -14.74 -13.12 6.43
CA HIS A 312 -15.90 -12.66 5.67
C HIS A 312 -15.69 -11.30 4.97
N ALA A 313 -14.45 -10.81 4.90
CA ALA A 313 -14.11 -9.48 4.43
C ALA A 313 -14.75 -9.10 3.08
N GLU A 314 -14.72 -10.01 2.08
CA GLU A 314 -15.31 -9.75 0.76
C GLU A 314 -16.84 -9.64 0.82
N SER A 315 -17.50 -10.55 1.54
CA SER A 315 -18.96 -10.49 1.73
C SER A 315 -19.38 -9.23 2.48
N TYR A 316 -18.59 -8.80 3.47
CA TYR A 316 -18.81 -7.58 4.23
C TYR A 316 -18.63 -6.34 3.33
N TYR A 317 -17.59 -6.33 2.47
CA TYR A 317 -17.38 -5.30 1.47
C TYR A 317 -18.60 -5.12 0.58
N LEU A 318 -19.11 -6.21 -0.02
CA LEU A 318 -20.28 -6.16 -0.91
C LEU A 318 -21.53 -5.60 -0.22
N GLN A 319 -21.72 -5.93 1.07
CA GLN A 319 -22.88 -5.48 1.84
C GLN A 319 -22.80 -4.03 2.31
N THR A 320 -21.60 -3.50 2.54
CA THR A 320 -21.41 -2.23 3.26
C THR A 320 -20.93 -1.08 2.38
N ASN A 321 -20.22 -1.38 1.30
CA ASN A 321 -19.58 -0.40 0.42
C ASN A 321 -20.57 0.58 -0.24
N HIS A 322 -21.85 0.20 -0.35
CA HIS A 322 -22.93 1.00 -0.96
C HIS A 322 -23.96 1.53 0.04
N ILE A 323 -23.74 1.33 1.35
CA ILE A 323 -24.61 1.92 2.36
C ILE A 323 -24.48 3.45 2.27
N ASP A 324 -25.63 4.12 2.18
CA ASP A 324 -25.70 5.56 2.15
C ASP A 324 -25.38 6.15 3.54
N MET A 325 -24.33 6.95 3.58
CA MET A 325 -23.84 7.67 4.76
C MET A 325 -23.86 9.18 4.54
N SER A 326 -24.48 9.66 3.45
CA SER A 326 -24.51 11.07 3.04
C SER A 326 -24.89 12.01 4.19
N SER A 327 -25.97 11.70 4.93
CA SER A 327 -26.41 12.51 6.07
C SER A 327 -25.32 12.67 7.14
N SER A 328 -24.67 11.58 7.55
CA SER A 328 -23.61 11.61 8.57
C SER A 328 -22.36 12.31 8.06
N TYR A 329 -21.99 12.08 6.80
CA TYR A 329 -20.88 12.77 6.18
C TYR A 329 -21.12 14.28 6.10
N ASP A 330 -22.31 14.71 5.70
CA ASP A 330 -22.62 16.13 5.56
C ASP A 330 -22.66 16.82 6.92
N ARG A 331 -23.22 16.18 7.95
CA ARG A 331 -23.17 16.70 9.34
C ARG A 331 -21.74 16.92 9.81
N PHE A 332 -20.88 15.92 9.63
CA PHE A 332 -19.50 15.99 10.06
C PHE A 332 -18.67 16.99 9.24
N ARG A 333 -18.80 16.98 7.90
CA ARG A 333 -18.04 17.85 7.00
C ARG A 333 -18.32 19.33 7.17
N ARG A 334 -19.49 19.72 7.71
CA ARG A 334 -19.81 21.12 8.02
C ARG A 334 -19.03 21.66 9.23
N LEU A 335 -18.51 20.78 10.09
CA LEU A 335 -17.87 21.15 11.35
C LEU A 335 -16.34 21.11 11.28
N ILE A 336 -15.77 20.49 10.24
CA ILE A 336 -14.32 20.32 10.09
C ILE A 336 -13.76 21.22 8.99
N PRO A 337 -12.50 21.69 9.11
CA PRO A 337 -11.86 22.48 8.07
C PRO A 337 -11.78 21.73 6.73
N ARG A 338 -11.80 22.45 5.61
CA ARG A 338 -11.55 21.84 4.30
C ARG A 338 -10.12 21.30 4.26
N HIS A 339 -9.91 20.17 3.56
CA HIS A 339 -8.59 19.56 3.38
C HIS A 339 -7.87 19.14 4.67
N CYS A 340 -8.59 19.05 5.79
CA CYS A 340 -8.02 18.68 7.08
C CYS A 340 -7.57 17.22 7.13
N HIS A 341 -6.77 16.89 8.15
CA HIS A 341 -6.27 15.55 8.41
C HIS A 341 -7.25 14.77 9.29
N ILE A 342 -7.77 13.67 8.75
CA ILE A 342 -8.78 12.81 9.37
C ILE A 342 -8.15 11.47 9.75
N LEU A 343 -8.38 11.03 10.98
CA LEU A 343 -8.13 9.65 11.41
C LEU A 343 -9.41 8.81 11.22
N ASP A 344 -9.38 7.86 10.29
CA ASP A 344 -10.43 6.85 10.11
C ASP A 344 -10.12 5.62 10.98
N ALA A 345 -10.73 5.59 12.16
CA ALA A 345 -10.38 4.70 13.26
C ALA A 345 -11.24 3.43 13.25
N GLY A 346 -10.63 2.31 12.84
CA GLY A 346 -11.36 1.07 12.54
C GLY A 346 -12.09 1.18 11.21
N CYS A 347 -11.35 1.50 10.14
CA CYS A 347 -11.90 1.86 8.83
C CYS A 347 -12.59 0.70 8.09
N GLY A 348 -12.43 -0.54 8.56
CA GLY A 348 -12.98 -1.73 7.94
C GLY A 348 -12.54 -1.85 6.48
N VAL A 349 -13.52 -1.97 5.58
CA VAL A 349 -13.26 -2.09 4.13
C VAL A 349 -12.90 -0.78 3.44
N GLY A 350 -12.82 0.35 4.17
CA GLY A 350 -12.32 1.63 3.65
C GLY A 350 -13.35 2.48 2.89
N ARG A 351 -14.65 2.22 3.07
CA ARG A 351 -15.72 3.01 2.42
C ARG A 351 -15.59 4.49 2.79
N ASP A 352 -15.47 4.76 4.09
CA ASP A 352 -15.46 6.11 4.65
C ASP A 352 -14.14 6.81 4.29
N THR A 353 -13.01 6.09 4.41
CA THR A 353 -11.69 6.48 3.87
C THR A 353 -11.79 7.00 2.43
N ARG A 354 -12.35 6.18 1.52
CA ARG A 354 -12.48 6.55 0.10
C ARG A 354 -13.34 7.80 -0.08
N TYR A 355 -14.44 7.92 0.67
CA TYR A 355 -15.31 9.08 0.59
C TYR A 355 -14.55 10.35 0.99
N PHE A 356 -13.90 10.38 2.15
CA PHE A 356 -13.19 11.56 2.63
C PHE A 356 -12.03 11.94 1.70
N MET A 357 -11.27 10.96 1.21
CA MET A 357 -10.23 11.21 0.20
C MET A 357 -10.80 11.87 -1.06
N SER A 358 -11.94 11.39 -1.58
CA SER A 358 -12.61 11.98 -2.76
C SER A 358 -13.11 13.41 -2.55
N LYS A 359 -13.22 13.85 -1.28
CA LYS A 359 -13.57 15.23 -0.92
C LYS A 359 -12.33 16.09 -0.63
N GLY A 360 -11.14 15.56 -0.86
CA GLY A 360 -9.86 16.24 -0.71
C GLY A 360 -9.33 16.31 0.71
N TYR A 361 -9.83 15.48 1.63
CA TYR A 361 -9.26 15.34 2.97
C TYR A 361 -8.01 14.44 2.93
N LYS A 362 -7.08 14.71 3.83
CA LYS A 362 -5.95 13.81 4.12
C LYS A 362 -6.46 12.75 5.09
N VAL A 363 -6.37 11.47 4.75
CA VAL A 363 -6.93 10.40 5.60
C VAL A 363 -5.85 9.42 6.03
N TYR A 364 -5.69 9.27 7.33
CA TYR A 364 -4.95 8.18 7.95
C TYR A 364 -5.94 7.13 8.43
N SER A 365 -5.87 5.92 7.89
CA SER A 365 -6.80 4.86 8.26
C SER A 365 -6.09 3.76 9.02
N PHE A 366 -6.78 3.10 9.94
CA PHE A 366 -6.30 1.86 10.50
C PHE A 366 -7.42 0.88 10.82
N ASP A 367 -7.08 -0.40 10.79
CA ASP A 367 -7.96 -1.49 11.22
C ASP A 367 -7.12 -2.64 11.81
N LEU A 368 -7.73 -3.45 12.68
CA LEU A 368 -7.06 -4.59 13.28
C LEU A 368 -7.08 -5.84 12.37
N SER A 369 -8.08 -5.97 11.49
CA SER A 369 -8.23 -7.09 10.56
C SER A 369 -7.27 -6.96 9.38
N ASP A 370 -6.48 -8.02 9.16
CA ASP A 370 -5.53 -8.09 8.04
C ASP A 370 -6.24 -7.94 6.69
N LYS A 371 -7.42 -8.56 6.55
CA LYS A 371 -8.19 -8.55 5.30
C LYS A 371 -8.89 -7.22 5.04
N MET A 372 -9.36 -6.55 6.09
CA MET A 372 -9.92 -5.21 5.98
C MET A 372 -8.87 -4.19 5.53
N VAL A 373 -7.67 -4.25 6.12
CA VAL A 373 -6.52 -3.44 5.70
C VAL A 373 -6.16 -3.73 4.24
N GLU A 374 -6.11 -5.01 3.84
CA GLU A 374 -5.82 -5.42 2.45
C GLU A 374 -6.82 -4.83 1.46
N ILE A 375 -8.13 -4.87 1.77
CA ILE A 375 -9.18 -4.29 0.91
C ILE A 375 -9.06 -2.77 0.84
N THR A 376 -8.87 -2.10 1.99
CA THR A 376 -8.75 -0.63 2.02
C THR A 376 -7.58 -0.15 1.17
N LYS A 377 -6.42 -0.83 1.24
CA LYS A 377 -5.24 -0.53 0.42
C LYS A 377 -5.43 -0.71 -1.09
N LYS A 378 -6.51 -1.38 -1.54
CA LYS A 378 -6.83 -1.49 -2.98
C LYS A 378 -7.42 -0.20 -3.54
N TYR A 379 -7.93 0.70 -2.70
CA TYR A 379 -8.38 1.99 -3.18
C TYR A 379 -7.18 2.85 -3.56
N PRO A 380 -7.25 3.56 -4.71
CA PRO A 380 -6.19 4.47 -5.11
C PRO A 380 -5.81 5.43 -3.99
N PHE A 381 -4.52 5.46 -3.68
CA PHE A 381 -3.90 6.32 -2.67
C PHE A 381 -4.34 6.10 -1.23
N ALA A 382 -5.16 5.09 -0.92
CA ALA A 382 -5.61 4.90 0.44
C ALA A 382 -4.48 4.37 1.32
N PHE A 383 -4.18 5.08 2.40
CA PHE A 383 -3.31 4.58 3.44
C PHE A 383 -4.14 3.84 4.50
N CYS A 384 -3.70 2.64 4.87
CA CYS A 384 -4.30 1.89 5.96
C CYS A 384 -3.24 1.09 6.71
N LYS A 385 -3.11 1.31 8.02
CA LYS A 385 -2.20 0.56 8.89
C LYS A 385 -2.94 -0.54 9.62
N LYS A 386 -2.32 -1.72 9.71
CA LYS A 386 -2.80 -2.72 10.68
C LYS A 386 -2.44 -2.26 12.08
N MET A 387 -3.44 -1.96 12.89
CA MET A 387 -3.25 -1.40 14.23
C MET A 387 -4.49 -1.64 15.10
N ALA A 388 -4.29 -2.00 16.36
CA ALA A 388 -5.36 -2.00 17.37
C ALA A 388 -5.56 -0.60 17.96
N PHE A 389 -6.75 -0.33 18.49
CA PHE A 389 -7.02 0.92 19.21
C PHE A 389 -6.06 1.16 20.40
N SER A 390 -5.65 0.09 21.10
CA SER A 390 -4.69 0.15 22.20
C SER A 390 -3.27 0.56 21.78
N GLU A 391 -2.95 0.45 20.48
CA GLU A 391 -1.66 0.82 19.91
C GLU A 391 -1.64 2.27 19.39
N VAL A 392 -2.76 2.98 19.46
CA VAL A 392 -2.82 4.40 19.11
C VAL A 392 -1.97 5.20 20.09
N ASP A 393 -0.98 5.90 19.55
CA ASP A 393 -0.08 6.81 20.28
C ASP A 393 0.37 7.96 19.38
N PHE A 394 -0.60 8.78 18.98
CA PHE A 394 -0.36 10.05 18.32
C PHE A 394 -0.66 11.20 19.29
N TYR A 395 -0.14 12.39 18.99
CA TYR A 395 -0.35 13.57 19.80
C TYR A 395 -0.72 14.75 18.91
N GLU A 396 -1.96 15.22 19.02
CA GLU A 396 -2.49 16.39 18.31
C GLU A 396 -2.15 16.42 16.80
N GLU A 397 -2.25 15.25 16.15
CA GLU A 397 -1.89 15.06 14.75
C GLU A 397 -3.08 15.28 13.80
N PHE A 398 -4.29 15.00 14.27
CA PHE A 398 -5.49 14.98 13.44
C PHE A 398 -6.41 16.15 13.77
N ASP A 399 -6.95 16.79 12.73
CA ASP A 399 -7.96 17.85 12.90
C ASP A 399 -9.34 17.24 13.19
N ALA A 400 -9.55 15.99 12.78
CA ALA A 400 -10.81 15.28 13.01
C ALA A 400 -10.61 13.76 13.15
N ILE A 401 -11.53 13.10 13.86
CA ILE A 401 -11.58 11.64 14.00
C ILE A 401 -12.93 11.14 13.51
N TRP A 402 -12.90 10.06 12.74
CA TRP A 402 -14.07 9.33 12.27
C TRP A 402 -14.01 7.89 12.76
N ALA A 403 -14.92 7.49 13.65
CA ALA A 403 -14.98 6.15 14.25
C ALA A 403 -16.38 5.52 14.05
N ASN A 404 -16.66 5.12 12.82
CA ASN A 404 -18.00 4.66 12.44
C ASN A 404 -18.17 3.16 12.68
N ALA A 405 -19.06 2.80 13.61
CA ALA A 405 -19.42 1.41 13.94
C ALA A 405 -18.21 0.51 14.27
N SER A 406 -17.12 1.08 14.78
CA SER A 406 -15.86 0.39 15.06
C SER A 406 -15.60 0.21 16.56
N LEU A 407 -15.95 1.20 17.38
CA LEU A 407 -15.75 1.18 18.84
C LEU A 407 -16.68 0.23 19.59
N LEU A 408 -17.77 -0.21 18.95
CA LEU A 408 -18.76 -1.17 19.50
C LEU A 408 -18.23 -2.59 19.71
N HIS A 409 -16.95 -2.84 19.40
CA HIS A 409 -16.23 -4.09 19.67
C HIS A 409 -15.22 -3.97 20.84
N VAL A 410 -15.05 -2.76 21.41
CA VAL A 410 -14.09 -2.50 22.49
C VAL A 410 -14.69 -2.87 23.84
N PRO A 411 -14.06 -3.75 24.63
CA PRO A 411 -14.53 -4.10 25.98
C PRO A 411 -14.82 -2.85 26.83
N LYS A 412 -15.92 -2.83 27.60
CA LYS A 412 -16.31 -1.67 28.43
C LYS A 412 -15.16 -1.14 29.31
N LYS A 413 -14.38 -2.04 29.88
CA LYS A 413 -13.21 -1.72 30.74
C LYS A 413 -12.05 -1.03 29.99
N GLU A 414 -11.97 -1.19 28.67
CA GLU A 414 -10.93 -0.65 27.80
C GLU A 414 -11.38 0.61 27.06
N LEU A 415 -12.69 0.87 26.96
CA LEU A 415 -13.23 2.00 26.21
C LEU A 415 -12.65 3.34 26.68
N LYS A 416 -12.53 3.55 27.99
CA LYS A 416 -11.95 4.79 28.53
C LYS A 416 -10.51 5.02 28.04
N ASP A 417 -9.66 3.99 28.06
CA ASP A 417 -8.27 4.09 27.58
C ASP A 417 -8.23 4.36 26.07
N VAL A 418 -9.03 3.62 25.30
CA VAL A 418 -9.14 3.81 23.84
C VAL A 418 -9.60 5.22 23.48
N MET A 419 -10.67 5.71 24.12
CA MET A 419 -11.17 7.08 23.88
C MET A 419 -10.11 8.11 24.29
N THR A 420 -9.44 7.93 25.43
CA THR A 420 -8.35 8.83 25.85
C THR A 420 -7.23 8.92 24.80
N ARG A 421 -6.82 7.79 24.21
CA ARG A 421 -5.79 7.74 23.16
C ARG A 421 -6.23 8.43 21.87
N LEU A 422 -7.48 8.20 21.45
CA LEU A 422 -8.06 8.89 20.30
C LEU A 422 -8.15 10.40 20.55
N LEU A 423 -8.62 10.83 21.72
CA LEU A 423 -8.72 12.26 22.02
C LEU A 423 -7.35 12.93 22.14
N LYS A 424 -6.32 12.21 22.62
CA LYS A 424 -4.92 12.67 22.61
C LYS A 424 -4.42 12.90 21.18
N SER A 425 -4.84 12.10 20.21
CA SER A 425 -4.45 12.26 18.80
C SER A 425 -5.18 13.40 18.08
N LEU A 426 -6.37 13.77 18.54
CA LEU A 426 -7.18 14.86 18.02
C LEU A 426 -6.63 16.21 18.47
N LYS A 427 -6.46 17.21 17.60
CA LYS A 427 -6.07 18.57 17.99
C LYS A 427 -7.12 19.25 18.86
N ILE A 428 -6.69 20.27 19.61
CA ILE A 428 -7.60 21.19 20.29
C ILE A 428 -8.59 21.80 19.28
N ASN A 429 -9.86 21.94 19.67
CA ASN A 429 -10.98 22.31 18.81
C ASN A 429 -11.30 21.33 17.66
N GLY A 430 -10.61 20.19 17.59
CA GLY A 430 -10.91 19.13 16.63
C GLY A 430 -12.22 18.43 16.95
N HIS A 431 -12.83 17.81 15.93
CA HIS A 431 -14.11 17.12 16.05
C HIS A 431 -13.96 15.61 15.91
N MET A 432 -14.67 14.85 16.75
CA MET A 432 -14.76 13.40 16.67
C MET A 432 -16.19 12.98 16.38
N TYR A 433 -16.38 12.21 15.32
CA TYR A 433 -17.59 11.44 15.07
C TYR A 433 -17.42 10.01 15.55
N ALA A 434 -18.41 9.47 16.25
CA ALA A 434 -18.53 8.03 16.47
C ALA A 434 -19.97 7.54 16.41
N SER A 435 -20.15 6.28 16.03
CA SER A 435 -21.46 5.62 16.03
C SER A 435 -21.44 4.31 16.81
N PHE A 436 -22.46 4.13 17.63
CA PHE A 436 -22.65 2.96 18.49
C PHE A 436 -23.96 2.27 18.12
N LYS A 437 -23.92 0.96 17.94
CA LYS A 437 -25.12 0.17 17.69
C LYS A 437 -26.04 0.24 18.91
N THR A 438 -27.36 0.27 18.70
CA THR A 438 -28.34 0.20 19.78
C THR A 438 -28.87 -1.24 19.91
N PRO A 439 -29.45 -1.63 21.06
CA PRO A 439 -30.11 -2.93 21.19
C PRO A 439 -31.42 -3.05 20.39
N LYS A 440 -31.95 -1.94 19.82
CA LYS A 440 -33.21 -1.95 19.08
C LYS A 440 -33.07 -2.76 17.79
N ASN A 441 -34.00 -3.70 17.58
CA ASN A 441 -34.02 -4.61 16.43
C ASN A 441 -32.72 -5.41 16.25
N PHE A 442 -31.86 -5.50 17.27
CA PHE A 442 -30.63 -6.27 17.21
C PHE A 442 -30.94 -7.75 17.33
N ILE A 443 -30.44 -8.51 16.36
CA ILE A 443 -30.49 -9.97 16.39
C ILE A 443 -29.04 -10.45 16.26
N PRO A 444 -28.50 -11.18 17.24
CA PRO A 444 -27.20 -11.84 17.10
C PRO A 444 -27.26 -12.82 15.92
N ARG A 445 -26.40 -12.64 14.90
CA ARG A 445 -26.38 -13.49 13.70
C ARG A 445 -25.07 -14.25 13.51
N ASP A 446 -24.02 -13.86 14.23
CA ASP A 446 -22.67 -14.38 14.02
C ASP A 446 -21.81 -14.26 15.29
N ASN A 447 -20.54 -14.67 15.17
CA ASN A 447 -19.57 -14.73 16.28
C ASN A 447 -18.89 -13.38 16.57
N ARG A 448 -19.51 -12.25 16.20
CA ARG A 448 -19.03 -10.92 16.60
C ARG A 448 -19.67 -10.51 17.92
N ASP A 449 -18.82 -10.04 18.81
CA ASP A 449 -19.25 -9.45 20.07
C ASP A 449 -19.61 -7.98 19.85
N PHE A 450 -20.81 -7.57 20.27
CA PHE A 450 -21.26 -6.19 20.23
C PHE A 450 -21.49 -5.68 21.65
N ILE A 451 -20.93 -4.52 21.95
CA ILE A 451 -21.07 -3.86 23.24
C ILE A 451 -21.96 -2.63 23.05
N PHE A 452 -23.08 -2.64 23.78
CA PHE A 452 -24.04 -1.56 23.80
C PHE A 452 -23.69 -0.55 24.89
N HIS A 453 -23.82 0.72 24.53
CA HIS A 453 -23.63 1.86 25.43
C HIS A 453 -24.91 2.67 25.48
N THR A 454 -25.29 3.08 26.69
CA THR A 454 -26.36 4.05 26.89
C THR A 454 -25.84 5.47 26.65
N GLU A 455 -26.74 6.39 26.37
CA GLU A 455 -26.41 7.81 26.23
C GLU A 455 -25.80 8.39 27.52
N ALA A 456 -26.33 7.99 28.68
CA ALA A 456 -25.80 8.40 29.98
C ALA A 456 -24.35 7.92 30.21
N GLU A 457 -24.05 6.66 29.90
CA GLU A 457 -22.68 6.12 30.00
C GLU A 457 -21.69 6.87 29.10
N LEU A 458 -22.12 7.24 27.88
CA LEU A 458 -21.28 7.99 26.95
C LEU A 458 -21.14 9.46 27.36
N HIS A 459 -22.17 10.08 27.92
CA HIS A 459 -22.11 11.43 28.45
C HIS A 459 -21.11 11.52 29.61
N GLU A 460 -21.22 10.62 30.60
CA GLU A 460 -20.31 10.56 31.75
C GLU A 460 -18.85 10.38 31.31
N LEU A 461 -18.61 9.52 30.31
CA LEU A 461 -17.27 9.29 29.80
C LEU A 461 -16.75 10.49 28.99
N MET A 462 -17.52 10.97 28.02
CA MET A 462 -17.02 11.93 27.04
C MET A 462 -17.02 13.36 27.59
N VAL A 463 -18.12 13.76 28.23
CA VAL A 463 -18.30 15.13 28.72
C VAL A 463 -17.68 15.26 30.10
N ASP A 464 -18.13 14.45 31.06
CA ASP A 464 -17.77 14.66 32.47
C ASP A 464 -16.33 14.22 32.77
N THR A 465 -15.87 13.13 32.14
CA THR A 465 -14.52 12.57 32.39
C THR A 465 -13.45 13.08 31.41
N LEU A 466 -13.77 13.18 30.12
CA LEU A 466 -12.81 13.48 29.06
C LEU A 466 -12.90 14.92 28.53
N ASN A 467 -13.75 15.76 29.13
CA ASN A 467 -13.89 17.19 28.83
C ASN A 467 -14.17 17.49 27.34
N MET A 468 -15.05 16.71 26.73
CA MET A 468 -15.52 16.92 25.36
C MET A 468 -16.87 17.65 25.36
N GLU A 469 -17.05 18.58 24.43
CA GLU A 469 -18.34 19.22 24.19
C GLU A 469 -19.17 18.37 23.21
N LEU A 470 -20.40 18.01 23.57
CA LEU A 470 -21.34 17.35 22.65
C LEU A 470 -21.94 18.40 21.71
N ILE A 471 -21.67 18.26 20.41
CA ILE A 471 -22.19 19.18 19.38
C ILE A 471 -23.52 18.68 18.82
N GLU A 472 -23.61 17.39 18.52
CA GLU A 472 -24.78 16.81 17.88
C GLU A 472 -24.91 15.32 18.17
N SER A 473 -26.14 14.83 18.34
CA SER A 473 -26.45 13.40 18.41
C SER A 473 -27.74 13.05 17.67
N TRP A 474 -27.78 11.90 17.01
CA TRP A 474 -28.99 11.42 16.34
C TRP A 474 -29.02 9.90 16.19
N GLU A 475 -30.23 9.34 16.20
CA GLU A 475 -30.45 7.93 15.89
C GLU A 475 -30.62 7.74 14.37
N GLN A 476 -29.97 6.73 13.81
CA GLN A 476 -30.11 6.36 12.41
C GLN A 476 -30.34 4.86 12.29
N HIS A 477 -31.34 4.47 11.49
CA HIS A 477 -31.56 3.08 11.14
C HIS A 477 -30.72 2.68 9.93
N LYS A 478 -30.22 1.44 9.92
CA LYS A 478 -29.49 0.89 8.77
C LYS A 478 -30.37 0.95 7.51
N ASN A 479 -29.83 1.52 6.43
CA ASN A 479 -30.53 1.76 5.16
C ASN A 479 -31.80 2.62 5.31
N ASN A 480 -31.87 3.48 6.35
CA ASN A 480 -33.00 4.36 6.65
C ASN A 480 -34.35 3.61 6.77
N ASN A 481 -34.32 2.35 7.20
CA ASN A 481 -35.52 1.53 7.39
C ASN A 481 -35.74 1.26 8.89
N PRO A 482 -36.84 1.73 9.50
CA PRO A 482 -37.15 1.55 10.92
C PRO A 482 -37.17 0.09 11.41
N ALA A 483 -37.43 -0.87 10.52
CA ALA A 483 -37.41 -2.30 10.86
C ALA A 483 -35.99 -2.85 11.05
N ASN A 484 -34.98 -2.13 10.59
CA ASN A 484 -33.58 -2.53 10.73
C ASN A 484 -32.98 -2.07 12.06
N GLU A 485 -31.82 -2.62 12.37
CA GLU A 485 -30.94 -2.21 13.46
C GLU A 485 -30.67 -0.70 13.40
N SER A 486 -30.63 -0.06 14.57
CA SER A 486 -30.29 1.36 14.68
C SER A 486 -28.93 1.60 15.32
N PHE A 487 -28.39 2.77 15.03
CA PHE A 487 -27.14 3.29 15.54
C PHE A 487 -27.40 4.66 16.14
N MET A 488 -26.86 4.91 17.33
CA MET A 488 -26.77 6.26 17.87
C MET A 488 -25.45 6.87 17.42
N ASN A 489 -25.52 8.04 16.81
CA ASN A 489 -24.40 8.76 16.24
C ASN A 489 -24.16 10.02 17.06
N TYR A 490 -22.89 10.37 17.23
CA TYR A 490 -22.48 11.50 18.03
C TYR A 490 -21.35 12.26 17.34
N ILE A 491 -21.37 13.57 17.49
CA ILE A 491 -20.25 14.44 17.15
C ILE A 491 -19.87 15.23 18.41
N TRP A 492 -18.62 15.08 18.82
CA TRP A 492 -18.03 15.85 19.92
C TRP A 492 -16.92 16.76 19.42
N LYS A 493 -16.67 17.82 20.18
CA LYS A 493 -15.54 18.74 19.98
C LYS A 493 -14.60 18.68 21.17
N ARG A 494 -13.29 18.62 20.91
CA ARG A 494 -12.25 18.66 21.94
C ARG A 494 -12.12 20.08 22.48
N CYS A 495 -12.38 20.25 23.78
CA CYS A 495 -12.19 21.51 24.49
C CYS A 495 -10.70 21.78 24.76
N VAL A 496 -10.41 23.04 25.11
CA VAL A 496 -9.08 23.50 25.54
C VAL A 496 -8.69 22.90 26.89
#